data_AF-A0A382VD53-F1
#
_entry.id   AF-A0A382VD53-F1
#
_cell.length_a   1.000
_cell.length_b   1.000
_cell.length_c   1.000
_cell.angle_alpha   90.00
_cell.angle_beta   90.00
_cell.angle_gamma   90.00
#
_symmetry.space_group_name_H-M   'P 1'
#
loop_
_entity.id
_entity.type
_entity.pdbx_description
1 polymer ?
#
loop_
_entity_poly.entity_id
_entity_poly.type
_entity_poly.pdbx_seq_one_letter_code
_entity_poly.pdbx_strand_id
1 'polypeptide(L)'
;MKLSRLGSFHQSKLSFLRSFLKEFKDWEYKRDLFELNENGYGTAVYSFKKSTRVYSLICYANELNENERSDRVIATKWDAAFVLHDGVPTKQDIERLRNEVPKQEVGRLSYKELTLSRANKSVRAFNHVVESLSKGNQPDIELLSKVGYLYRTTAVYGSGKFGLADRFRIKNREEIYGPFRLEMMLVYLVRQFTFDQVNHVAKHKNPRKAVSLDVEICRNLGIGNSTGLGMAPFIVNHPTLL
;
A
#
# COMPACT_ATOMS: atom_id res chain seq x y z
N MET A 1 5.62 -25.23 -21.38
CA MET A 1 5.79 -23.84 -20.90
C MET A 1 7.24 -23.69 -20.45
N LYS A 2 8.02 -22.69 -20.90
CA LYS A 2 9.46 -22.57 -20.55
C LYS A 2 9.62 -21.74 -19.27
N LEU A 3 10.43 -22.21 -18.31
CA LEU A 3 10.67 -21.54 -17.02
C LEU A 3 11.13 -20.08 -17.18
N SER A 4 11.97 -19.81 -18.19
CA SER A 4 12.46 -18.47 -18.53
C SER A 4 11.39 -17.49 -19.01
N ARG A 5 10.18 -17.97 -19.33
CA ARG A 5 9.04 -17.16 -19.80
C ARG A 5 7.88 -17.13 -18.81
N LEU A 6 8.01 -17.72 -17.63
CA LEU A 6 6.93 -17.73 -16.63
C LEU A 6 6.55 -16.31 -16.18
N GLY A 7 7.53 -15.41 -16.02
CA GLY A 7 7.29 -14.01 -15.68
C GLY A 7 6.65 -13.18 -16.81
N SER A 8 6.61 -13.71 -18.04
CA SER A 8 5.99 -13.07 -19.20
C SER A 8 4.57 -13.58 -19.48
N PHE A 9 3.98 -14.36 -18.56
CA PHE A 9 2.64 -14.88 -18.75
C PHE A 9 1.63 -13.73 -18.81
N HIS A 10 0.82 -13.69 -19.88
CA HIS A 10 -0.20 -12.67 -20.02
C HIS A 10 -1.20 -12.78 -18.85
N GLN A 11 -1.43 -11.64 -18.22
CA GLN A 11 -2.37 -11.51 -17.11
C GLN A 11 -3.76 -12.02 -17.55
N SER A 12 -4.26 -13.06 -16.89
CA SER A 12 -5.57 -13.64 -17.19
C SER A 12 -6.69 -12.95 -16.40
N LYS A 13 -7.95 -13.29 -16.69
CA LYS A 13 -9.12 -12.86 -15.89
C LYS A 13 -9.04 -13.28 -14.42
N LEU A 14 -8.14 -14.20 -14.07
CA LEU A 14 -7.85 -14.62 -12.69
C LEU A 14 -6.89 -13.65 -11.96
N SER A 15 -6.39 -12.61 -12.63
CA SER A 15 -5.59 -11.56 -12.00
C SER A 15 -6.40 -10.85 -10.92
N PHE A 16 -5.96 -10.97 -9.67
CA PHE A 16 -6.60 -10.31 -8.52
C PHE A 16 -6.68 -8.80 -8.72
N LEU A 17 -5.62 -8.19 -9.26
CA LEU A 17 -5.59 -6.76 -9.56
C LEU A 17 -6.62 -6.36 -10.63
N ARG A 18 -6.73 -7.09 -11.75
CA ARG A 18 -7.71 -6.73 -12.80
C ARG A 18 -9.15 -6.91 -12.31
N SER A 19 -9.42 -7.98 -11.56
CA SER A 19 -10.72 -8.20 -10.95
C SER A 19 -11.07 -7.09 -9.96
N PHE A 20 -10.10 -6.66 -9.15
CA PHE A 20 -10.24 -5.49 -8.27
C PHE A 20 -10.52 -4.21 -9.06
N LEU A 21 -9.69 -3.86 -10.05
CA LEU A 21 -9.87 -2.64 -10.84
C LEU A 21 -11.22 -2.62 -11.55
N LYS A 22 -11.68 -3.75 -12.08
CA LYS A 22 -13.00 -3.84 -12.72
C LYS A 22 -14.15 -3.56 -11.75
N GLU A 23 -14.01 -3.98 -10.49
CA GLU A 23 -15.01 -3.73 -9.44
C GLU A 23 -15.00 -2.26 -8.98
N PHE A 24 -13.81 -1.74 -8.70
CA PHE A 24 -13.64 -0.47 -8.00
C PHE A 24 -13.44 0.74 -8.93
N LYS A 25 -13.38 0.56 -10.26
CA LYS A 25 -13.21 1.66 -11.23
C LYS A 25 -14.29 2.74 -11.17
N ASP A 26 -15.51 2.38 -10.77
CA ASP A 26 -16.67 3.29 -10.72
C ASP A 26 -16.98 3.73 -9.27
N TRP A 27 -16.10 3.42 -8.32
CA TRP A 27 -16.19 3.91 -6.94
C TRP A 27 -15.58 5.31 -6.86
N GLU A 28 -16.19 6.16 -6.05
CA GLU A 28 -15.67 7.49 -5.75
C GLU A 28 -14.39 7.35 -4.93
N TYR A 29 -13.27 7.82 -5.47
CA TYR A 29 -12.01 7.96 -4.75
C TYR A 29 -11.92 9.33 -4.10
N LYS A 30 -11.46 9.39 -2.85
CA LYS A 30 -11.18 10.64 -2.17
C LYS A 30 -9.92 10.53 -1.31
N ARG A 31 -9.19 11.65 -1.21
CA ARG A 31 -8.17 11.88 -0.18
C ARG A 31 -8.79 12.71 0.92
N ASP A 32 -9.29 12.03 1.96
CA ASP A 32 -10.07 12.65 3.05
C ASP A 32 -9.20 13.41 4.05
N LEU A 33 -7.96 12.97 4.25
CA LEU A 33 -7.00 13.61 5.16
C LEU A 33 -5.60 13.53 4.55
N PHE A 34 -4.82 14.60 4.65
CA PHE A 34 -3.41 14.59 4.22
C PHE A 34 -2.60 15.55 5.10
N GLU A 35 -2.30 15.11 6.31
CA GLU A 35 -1.58 15.85 7.35
C GLU A 35 -0.15 15.29 7.46
N LEU A 36 0.66 15.56 6.44
CA LEU A 36 2.09 15.27 6.45
C LEU A 36 2.88 16.57 6.69
N ASN A 37 3.93 16.51 7.50
CA ASN A 37 4.89 17.59 7.64
C ASN A 37 5.74 17.77 6.36
N GLU A 38 6.63 18.76 6.33
CA GLU A 38 7.51 19.03 5.17
C GLU A 38 8.38 17.85 4.75
N ASN A 39 8.70 16.94 5.69
CA ASN A 39 9.51 15.75 5.45
C ASN A 39 8.66 14.53 5.03
N GLY A 40 7.33 14.70 4.92
CA GLY A 40 6.41 13.65 4.48
C GLY A 40 6.02 12.66 5.58
N TYR A 41 6.18 13.02 6.86
CA TYR A 41 5.78 12.21 8.01
C TYR A 41 4.45 12.72 8.59
N GLY A 42 3.61 11.82 9.08
CA GLY A 42 2.29 12.17 9.60
C GLY A 42 1.22 11.16 9.20
N THR A 43 0.01 11.65 8.93
CA THR A 43 -1.14 10.81 8.63
C THR A 43 -1.89 11.24 7.38
N ALA A 44 -2.28 10.25 6.58
CA ALA A 44 -3.17 10.46 5.45
C ALA A 44 -4.33 9.45 5.51
N VAL A 45 -5.48 9.84 4.97
CA VAL A 45 -6.65 8.97 4.83
C VAL A 45 -7.16 9.08 3.40
N TYR A 46 -7.38 7.93 2.78
CA TYR A 46 -7.98 7.80 1.46
C TYR A 46 -9.21 6.92 1.55
N SER A 47 -10.26 7.20 0.79
CA SER A 47 -11.44 6.35 0.75
C SER A 47 -11.88 5.98 -0.66
N PHE A 48 -12.49 4.81 -0.74
CA PHE A 48 -13.39 4.43 -1.83
C PHE A 48 -14.82 4.41 -1.31
N LYS A 49 -15.73 5.04 -2.04
CA LYS A 49 -17.16 5.09 -1.70
C LYS A 49 -18.05 4.70 -2.88
N LYS A 50 -19.10 3.93 -2.58
CA LYS A 50 -20.20 3.66 -3.51
C LYS A 50 -21.49 3.43 -2.73
N SER A 51 -22.52 4.20 -3.05
CA SER A 51 -23.78 4.19 -2.29
C SER A 51 -23.52 4.40 -0.79
N THR A 52 -23.94 3.48 0.07
CA THR A 52 -23.74 3.52 1.52
C THR A 52 -22.43 2.88 1.99
N ARG A 53 -21.63 2.29 1.10
CA ARG A 53 -20.37 1.61 1.44
C ARG A 53 -19.18 2.55 1.29
N VAL A 54 -18.34 2.57 2.32
CA VAL A 54 -17.08 3.31 2.36
C VAL A 54 -15.99 2.39 2.90
N TYR A 55 -14.84 2.39 2.26
CA TYR A 55 -13.62 1.76 2.73
C TYR A 55 -12.52 2.80 2.80
N SER A 56 -11.86 2.94 3.94
CA SER A 56 -10.87 3.99 4.16
C SER A 56 -9.50 3.41 4.48
N LEU A 57 -8.48 3.71 3.69
CA LEU A 57 -7.10 3.44 4.04
C LEU A 57 -6.58 4.56 4.94
N ILE A 58 -6.12 4.21 6.14
CA ILE A 58 -5.36 5.11 7.01
C ILE A 58 -3.87 4.78 6.84
N CYS A 59 -3.08 5.80 6.55
CA CYS A 59 -1.64 5.74 6.37
C CYS A 59 -0.94 6.48 7.51
N TYR A 60 0.01 5.83 8.17
CA TYR A 60 0.91 6.43 9.14
C TYR A 60 2.32 6.42 8.56
N ALA A 61 2.88 7.59 8.26
CA ALA A 61 4.27 7.72 7.82
C ALA A 61 5.13 8.17 8.99
N ASN A 62 6.10 7.34 9.35
CA ASN A 62 6.95 7.53 10.52
C ASN A 62 8.31 8.08 10.12
N GLU A 63 8.88 8.91 10.98
CA GLU A 63 10.28 9.25 10.94
C GLU A 63 11.09 8.11 11.59
N LEU A 64 12.12 7.64 10.88
CA LEU A 64 13.03 6.60 11.36
C LEU A 64 14.47 7.01 11.08
N ASN A 65 15.32 6.82 12.09
CA ASN A 65 16.76 6.96 11.91
C ASN A 65 17.29 5.86 10.99
N GLU A 66 18.39 6.13 10.27
CA GLU A 66 18.97 5.16 9.34
C GLU A 66 19.31 3.82 10.00
N ASN A 67 19.84 3.87 11.23
CA ASN A 67 20.22 2.69 12.01
C ASN A 67 19.04 1.82 12.45
N GLU A 68 17.81 2.32 12.33
CA GLU A 68 16.58 1.63 12.72
C GLU A 68 15.91 0.95 11.53
N ARG A 69 16.37 1.24 10.30
CA ARG A 69 15.82 0.69 9.07
C ARG A 69 16.34 -0.73 8.85
N SER A 70 15.43 -1.69 8.82
CA SER A 70 15.73 -3.07 8.46
C SER A 70 14.74 -3.56 7.42
N ASP A 71 15.26 -4.20 6.38
CA ASP A 71 14.47 -4.79 5.30
C ASP A 71 13.85 -6.15 5.67
N ARG A 72 14.14 -6.66 6.88
CA ARG A 72 13.67 -7.96 7.33
C ARG A 72 12.22 -7.90 7.78
N VAL A 73 11.50 -9.01 7.57
CA VAL A 73 10.11 -9.19 8.03
C VAL A 73 9.98 -9.03 9.55
N ILE A 74 11.04 -9.38 10.28
CA ILE A 74 11.17 -9.31 11.74
C ILE A 74 11.63 -7.94 12.27
N ALA A 75 11.70 -6.91 11.43
CA ALA A 75 11.97 -5.57 11.91
C ALA A 75 10.96 -5.18 13.01
N THR A 76 11.27 -4.17 13.82
CA THR A 76 10.34 -3.63 14.84
C THR A 76 9.88 -2.21 14.51
N LYS A 77 10.46 -1.62 13.45
CA LYS A 77 10.19 -0.27 12.97
C LYS A 77 10.07 -0.26 11.44
N TRP A 78 9.15 0.55 10.92
CA TRP A 78 8.87 0.70 9.49
C TRP A 78 8.61 2.16 9.12
N ASP A 79 8.97 2.53 7.90
CA ASP A 79 8.70 3.87 7.36
C ASP A 79 7.21 4.19 7.34
N ALA A 80 6.36 3.18 7.16
CA ALA A 80 4.93 3.37 7.24
C ALA A 80 4.16 2.14 7.71
N ALA A 81 3.00 2.41 8.30
CA ALA A 81 1.99 1.43 8.63
C ALA A 81 0.65 1.82 8.02
N PHE A 82 -0.14 0.82 7.65
CA PHE A 82 -1.37 0.99 6.89
C PHE A 82 -2.46 0.10 7.44
N VAL A 83 -3.68 0.64 7.50
CA VAL A 83 -4.86 -0.13 7.89
C VAL A 83 -6.05 0.26 7.02
N LEU A 84 -6.72 -0.74 6.45
CA LEU A 84 -7.97 -0.55 5.72
C LEU A 84 -9.11 -0.67 6.72
N HIS A 85 -9.89 0.38 6.85
CA HIS A 85 -11.00 0.53 7.78
C HIS A 85 -12.34 0.46 7.05
N ASP A 86 -13.31 -0.21 7.66
CA ASP A 86 -14.69 -0.34 7.20
C ASP A 86 -15.50 0.90 7.62
N GLY A 87 -15.78 1.77 6.66
CA GLY A 87 -16.41 3.07 6.89
C GLY A 87 -15.42 4.23 6.99
N VAL A 88 -15.95 5.41 7.33
CA VAL A 88 -15.17 6.62 7.60
C VAL A 88 -14.61 6.53 9.03
N PRO A 89 -13.27 6.57 9.22
CA PRO A 89 -12.69 6.49 10.54
C PRO A 89 -12.93 7.79 11.32
N THR A 90 -13.23 7.67 12.62
CA THR A 90 -13.29 8.82 13.52
C THR A 90 -11.88 9.29 13.90
N LYS A 91 -11.76 10.48 14.50
CA LYS A 91 -10.48 10.93 15.05
C LYS A 91 -9.95 9.96 16.12
N GLN A 92 -10.84 9.44 16.97
CA GLN A 92 -10.47 8.43 17.97
C GLN A 92 -9.97 7.13 17.33
N ASP A 93 -10.56 6.71 16.20
CA ASP A 93 -10.07 5.55 15.46
C ASP A 93 -8.65 5.80 14.94
N ILE A 94 -8.40 6.95 14.32
CA ILE A 94 -7.08 7.31 13.78
C ILE A 94 -6.01 7.36 14.89
N GLU A 95 -6.31 7.96 16.04
CA GLU A 95 -5.38 8.04 17.17
C GLU A 95 -5.11 6.67 17.79
N ARG A 96 -6.14 5.87 18.04
CA ARG A 96 -6.00 4.50 18.55
C ARG A 96 -5.15 3.66 17.60
N LEU A 97 -5.48 3.67 16.32
CA LEU A 97 -4.81 2.83 15.32
C LEU A 97 -3.36 3.24 15.07
N ARG A 98 -2.99 4.51 15.28
CA ARG A 98 -1.59 4.94 15.26
C ARG A 98 -0.74 4.13 16.25
N ASN A 99 -1.29 3.84 17.42
CA ASN A 99 -0.60 3.12 18.49
C ASN A 99 -0.72 1.60 18.35
N GLU A 100 -1.85 1.10 17.85
CA GLU A 100 -2.13 -0.35 17.82
C GLU A 100 -1.61 -1.05 16.56
N VAL A 101 -1.65 -0.40 15.40
CA VAL A 101 -1.23 -0.99 14.11
C VAL A 101 0.24 -1.42 14.13
N PRO A 102 1.20 -0.62 14.65
CA PRO A 102 2.61 -1.03 14.67
C PRO A 102 2.90 -2.27 15.54
N LYS A 103 2.07 -2.52 16.55
CA LYS A 103 2.27 -3.59 17.55
C LYS A 103 1.95 -5.00 17.05
N GLN A 104 1.23 -5.15 15.94
CA GLN A 104 0.82 -6.44 15.38
C GLN A 104 0.19 -7.42 16.39
N GLU A 105 0.86 -8.52 16.74
CA GLU A 105 0.33 -9.62 17.57
C GLU A 105 -0.12 -9.15 18.95
N VAL A 106 0.58 -8.17 19.52
CA VAL A 106 0.22 -7.59 20.83
C VAL A 106 -0.70 -6.37 20.71
N GLY A 107 -0.94 -5.89 19.49
CA GLY A 107 -1.88 -4.83 19.20
C GLY A 107 -3.34 -5.25 19.42
N ARG A 108 -4.22 -4.26 19.53
CA ARG A 108 -5.67 -4.44 19.68
C ARG A 108 -6.41 -3.73 18.56
N LEU A 109 -6.75 -4.51 17.54
CA LEU A 109 -7.63 -4.10 16.46
C LEU A 109 -9.07 -4.52 16.77
N SER A 110 -9.98 -4.02 15.96
CA SER A 110 -11.41 -4.24 16.07
C SER A 110 -11.94 -4.84 14.78
N TYR A 111 -13.24 -5.13 14.80
CA TYR A 111 -13.95 -5.62 13.63
C TYR A 111 -14.09 -4.63 12.49
N LYS A 112 -13.72 -3.35 12.69
CA LYS A 112 -13.75 -2.34 11.63
C LYS A 112 -12.45 -2.33 10.82
N GLU A 113 -11.34 -2.85 11.34
CA GLU A 113 -10.11 -2.95 10.58
C GLU A 113 -10.10 -4.23 9.76
N LEU A 114 -10.07 -4.10 8.44
CA LEU A 114 -10.23 -5.18 7.48
C LEU A 114 -8.89 -5.81 7.09
N THR A 115 -7.89 -4.97 6.83
CA THR A 115 -6.54 -5.40 6.47
C THR A 115 -5.49 -4.49 7.07
N LEU A 116 -4.31 -5.04 7.33
CA LEU A 116 -3.16 -4.32 7.89
C LEU A 116 -1.91 -4.59 7.05
N SER A 117 -1.07 -3.58 6.87
CA SER A 117 0.25 -3.73 6.27
C SER A 117 1.25 -2.76 6.87
N ARG A 118 2.54 -3.03 6.63
CA ARG A 118 3.66 -2.15 6.93
C ARG A 118 4.61 -2.16 5.75
N ALA A 119 5.32 -1.07 5.55
CA ALA A 119 6.25 -0.95 4.42
C ALA A 119 7.48 -0.12 4.76
N ASN A 120 8.55 -0.39 4.01
CA ASN A 120 9.75 0.42 3.99
C ASN A 120 9.88 1.14 2.65
N LYS A 121 10.49 2.33 2.69
CA LYS A 121 10.87 3.09 1.51
C LYS A 121 11.99 2.35 0.78
N SER A 122 11.91 2.29 -0.54
CA SER A 122 13.09 2.12 -1.38
C SER A 122 13.85 3.43 -1.37
N VAL A 123 14.70 3.65 -0.36
CA VAL A 123 15.33 4.96 -0.05
C VAL A 123 15.95 5.59 -1.29
N ARG A 124 16.72 4.81 -2.06
CA ARG A 124 17.36 5.28 -3.30
C ARG A 124 16.34 5.75 -4.34
N ALA A 125 15.30 4.97 -4.61
CA ALA A 125 14.29 5.32 -5.62
C ALA A 125 13.43 6.50 -5.13
N PHE A 126 13.03 6.49 -3.86
CA PHE A 126 12.25 7.56 -3.24
C PHE A 126 12.98 8.91 -3.30
N ASN A 127 14.24 8.94 -2.85
CA ASN A 127 15.05 10.16 -2.88
C ASN A 127 15.29 10.65 -4.29
N HIS A 128 15.59 9.76 -5.24
CA HIS A 128 15.75 10.12 -6.65
C HIS A 128 14.51 10.82 -7.23
N VAL A 129 13.31 10.32 -6.92
CA VAL A 129 12.06 10.96 -7.33
C VAL A 129 11.91 12.33 -6.69
N VAL A 130 12.04 12.44 -5.37
CA VAL A 130 11.92 13.73 -4.65
C VAL A 130 12.92 14.77 -5.17
N GLU A 131 14.18 14.39 -5.36
CA GLU A 131 15.22 15.28 -5.90
C GLU A 131 14.91 15.75 -7.32
N SER A 132 14.47 14.84 -8.20
CA SER A 132 14.15 15.17 -9.58
C SER A 132 12.99 16.15 -9.64
N LEU A 133 11.90 15.82 -8.95
CA LEU A 133 10.68 16.61 -8.92
C LEU A 133 10.91 18.00 -8.33
N SER A 134 11.66 18.11 -7.22
CA SER A 134 11.98 19.41 -6.59
C SER A 134 12.86 20.30 -7.47
N LYS A 135 13.62 19.71 -8.41
CA LYS A 135 14.39 20.44 -9.42
C LYS A 135 13.58 20.78 -10.68
N GLY A 136 12.29 20.45 -10.72
CA GLY A 136 11.41 20.69 -11.86
C GLY A 136 11.54 19.67 -12.99
N ASN A 137 12.16 18.51 -12.72
CA ASN A 137 12.42 17.46 -13.71
C ASN A 137 11.66 16.18 -13.35
N GLN A 138 11.35 15.35 -14.34
CA GLN A 138 10.87 13.99 -14.09
C GLN A 138 12.05 13.06 -13.73
N PRO A 139 11.83 12.01 -12.91
CA PRO A 139 12.87 11.06 -12.55
C PRO A 139 13.27 10.15 -13.71
N ASP A 140 14.54 9.72 -13.73
CA ASP A 140 15.06 8.68 -14.63
C ASP A 140 14.23 7.38 -14.57
N ILE A 141 13.60 7.06 -15.71
CA ILE A 141 12.72 5.90 -15.89
C ILE A 141 13.50 4.59 -15.87
N GLU A 142 14.75 4.54 -16.36
CA GLU A 142 15.56 3.33 -16.35
C GLU A 142 15.99 2.94 -14.93
N LEU A 143 16.25 3.94 -14.09
CA LEU A 143 16.52 3.70 -12.68
C LEU A 143 15.28 3.15 -11.97
N LEU A 144 14.11 3.74 -12.25
CA LEU A 144 12.85 3.32 -11.65
C LEU A 144 12.43 1.92 -12.11
N SER A 145 12.62 1.57 -13.38
CA SER A 145 12.24 0.25 -13.92
C SER A 145 13.04 -0.91 -13.32
N LYS A 146 14.28 -0.66 -12.87
CA LYS A 146 15.10 -1.64 -12.15
C LYS A 146 14.54 -2.01 -10.77
N VAL A 147 13.75 -1.13 -10.15
CA VAL A 147 13.17 -1.33 -8.82
C VAL A 147 11.68 -1.65 -8.90
N GLY A 148 10.93 -0.85 -9.67
CA GLY A 148 9.50 -1.03 -9.93
C GLY A 148 8.56 -0.54 -8.82
N TYR A 149 9.07 0.03 -7.73
CA TYR A 149 8.27 0.54 -6.61
C TYR A 149 8.99 1.62 -5.80
N LEU A 150 8.23 2.48 -5.13
CA LEU A 150 8.75 3.44 -4.14
C LEU A 150 8.71 2.87 -2.72
N TYR A 151 7.71 2.04 -2.43
CA TYR A 151 7.52 1.37 -1.16
C TYR A 151 7.47 -0.13 -1.37
N ARG A 152 8.02 -0.87 -0.39
CA ARG A 152 7.94 -2.32 -0.33
C ARG A 152 7.23 -2.73 0.96
N THR A 153 6.05 -3.33 0.82
CA THR A 153 5.31 -3.89 1.95
C THR A 153 5.96 -5.17 2.44
N THR A 154 5.94 -5.40 3.74
CA THR A 154 6.38 -6.66 4.34
C THR A 154 5.40 -7.78 4.02
N ALA A 155 4.13 -7.55 4.34
CA ALA A 155 3.00 -8.45 4.06
C ALA A 155 1.70 -7.63 4.17
N VAL A 156 0.62 -8.18 3.62
CA VAL A 156 -0.73 -7.65 3.82
C VAL A 156 -1.53 -8.73 4.57
N TYR A 157 -2.02 -8.38 5.74
CA TYR A 157 -2.74 -9.28 6.62
C TYR A 157 -4.22 -8.94 6.61
N GLY A 158 -5.08 -9.95 6.71
CA GLY A 158 -6.53 -9.84 6.77
C GLY A 158 -7.12 -11.04 7.48
N SER A 159 -8.44 -11.21 7.37
CA SER A 159 -9.16 -12.41 7.81
C SER A 159 -8.88 -12.83 9.26
N GLY A 160 -9.16 -11.94 10.22
CA GLY A 160 -9.04 -12.25 11.66
C GLY A 160 -7.63 -12.11 12.25
N LYS A 161 -6.58 -12.06 11.43
CA LYS A 161 -5.20 -11.91 11.93
C LYS A 161 -5.05 -10.61 12.72
N PHE A 162 -4.36 -10.66 13.86
CA PHE A 162 -4.17 -9.51 14.78
C PHE A 162 -5.46 -8.90 15.34
N GLY A 163 -6.57 -9.65 15.35
CA GLY A 163 -7.87 -9.14 15.79
C GLY A 163 -8.57 -8.27 14.72
N LEU A 164 -8.11 -8.30 13.48
CA LEU A 164 -8.81 -7.74 12.32
C LEU A 164 -10.19 -8.39 12.15
N ALA A 165 -11.03 -7.78 11.33
CA ALA A 165 -12.31 -8.34 10.93
C ALA A 165 -12.16 -9.75 10.36
N ASP A 166 -12.96 -10.68 10.87
CA ASP A 166 -13.08 -12.01 10.30
C ASP A 166 -13.82 -11.96 8.96
N ARG A 167 -13.41 -12.82 8.01
CA ARG A 167 -14.05 -12.96 6.70
C ARG A 167 -15.55 -13.23 6.81
N PHE A 168 -16.03 -13.92 7.85
CA PHE A 168 -17.45 -14.19 8.08
C PHE A 168 -18.29 -12.92 8.26
N ARG A 169 -17.70 -11.81 8.73
CA ARG A 169 -18.44 -10.54 8.92
C ARG A 169 -18.76 -9.82 7.61
N ILE A 170 -17.95 -10.06 6.61
CA ILE A 170 -17.97 -9.31 5.35
C ILE A 170 -18.32 -10.21 4.16
N LYS A 171 -18.48 -11.52 4.38
CA LYS A 171 -18.62 -12.53 3.32
C LYS A 171 -19.78 -12.36 2.36
N ASN A 172 -20.81 -11.60 2.74
CA ASN A 172 -22.02 -11.37 1.95
C ASN A 172 -21.98 -10.03 1.19
N ARG A 173 -20.82 -9.37 1.13
CA ARG A 173 -20.60 -8.14 0.35
C ARG A 173 -20.14 -8.52 -1.05
N GLU A 174 -20.97 -8.30 -2.06
CA GLU A 174 -20.70 -8.70 -3.44
C GLU A 174 -19.40 -8.08 -3.98
N GLU A 175 -19.11 -6.84 -3.57
CA GLU A 175 -17.92 -6.10 -3.94
C GLU A 175 -16.63 -6.69 -3.36
N ILE A 176 -16.67 -7.70 -2.48
CA ILE A 176 -15.47 -8.37 -1.94
C ILE A 176 -15.46 -9.90 -2.17
N TYR A 177 -16.35 -10.44 -2.99
CA TYR A 177 -16.39 -11.88 -3.27
C TYR A 177 -15.11 -12.39 -3.93
N GLY A 178 -14.45 -11.57 -4.74
CA GLY A 178 -13.17 -11.92 -5.36
C GLY A 178 -12.07 -12.17 -4.32
N PRO A 179 -11.15 -13.11 -4.58
CA PRO A 179 -10.02 -13.38 -3.70
C PRO A 179 -9.14 -12.14 -3.55
N PHE A 180 -8.63 -11.92 -2.33
CA PHE A 180 -7.71 -10.84 -1.97
C PHE A 180 -8.21 -9.41 -2.28
N ARG A 181 -9.52 -9.18 -2.45
CA ARG A 181 -10.04 -7.86 -2.87
C ARG A 181 -9.69 -6.74 -1.90
N LEU A 182 -9.73 -6.99 -0.59
CA LEU A 182 -9.39 -5.99 0.42
C LEU A 182 -7.88 -5.74 0.47
N GLU A 183 -7.08 -6.79 0.35
CA GLU A 183 -5.64 -6.70 0.31
C GLU A 183 -5.17 -5.95 -0.95
N MET A 184 -5.83 -6.18 -2.09
CA MET A 184 -5.63 -5.43 -3.33
C MET A 184 -6.02 -3.96 -3.18
N MET A 185 -7.13 -3.67 -2.48
CA MET A 185 -7.53 -2.30 -2.16
C MET A 185 -6.48 -1.57 -1.35
N LEU A 186 -5.96 -2.22 -0.29
CA LEU A 186 -4.91 -1.66 0.54
C LEU A 186 -3.68 -1.33 -0.31
N VAL A 187 -3.14 -2.27 -1.09
CA VAL A 187 -1.92 -2.00 -1.88
C VAL A 187 -2.15 -0.97 -2.98
N TYR A 188 -3.36 -0.90 -3.56
CA TYR A 188 -3.71 0.11 -4.55
C TYR A 188 -3.72 1.53 -3.95
N LEU A 189 -4.33 1.69 -2.78
CA LEU A 189 -4.35 2.98 -2.08
C LEU A 189 -2.98 3.34 -1.49
N VAL A 190 -2.20 2.36 -1.01
CA VAL A 190 -0.80 2.58 -0.58
C VAL A 190 0.04 3.07 -1.75
N ARG A 191 -0.13 2.49 -2.95
CA ARG A 191 0.54 2.96 -4.18
C ARG A 191 0.27 4.44 -4.42
N GLN A 192 -1.00 4.85 -4.37
CA GLN A 192 -1.36 6.26 -4.53
C GLN A 192 -0.73 7.15 -3.44
N PHE A 193 -0.75 6.70 -2.18
CA PHE A 193 -0.11 7.40 -1.08
C PHE A 193 1.38 7.67 -1.34
N THR A 194 2.12 6.72 -1.94
CA THR A 194 3.54 6.94 -2.22
C THR A 194 3.79 8.06 -3.23
N PHE A 195 2.92 8.21 -4.23
CA PHE A 195 3.03 9.27 -5.24
C PHE A 195 2.70 10.63 -4.62
N ASP A 196 1.62 10.69 -3.85
CA ASP A 196 1.22 11.89 -3.13
C ASP A 196 2.32 12.34 -2.16
N GLN A 197 2.96 11.39 -1.47
CA GLN A 197 4.03 11.68 -0.54
C GLN A 197 5.29 12.24 -1.22
N VAL A 198 5.78 11.64 -2.32
CA VAL A 198 6.95 12.19 -3.03
C VAL A 198 6.66 13.56 -3.63
N ASN A 199 5.45 13.78 -4.15
CA ASN A 199 5.02 15.08 -4.66
C ASN A 199 4.99 16.14 -3.55
N HIS A 200 4.44 15.79 -2.38
CA HIS A 200 4.38 16.66 -1.21
C HIS A 200 5.78 17.07 -0.74
N VAL A 201 6.66 16.09 -0.53
CA VAL A 201 8.05 16.36 -0.07
C VAL A 201 8.80 17.18 -1.11
N ALA A 202 8.67 16.88 -2.40
CA ALA A 202 9.30 17.66 -3.47
C ALA A 202 8.80 19.11 -3.49
N LYS A 203 7.48 19.32 -3.30
CA LYS A 203 6.88 20.66 -3.24
C LYS A 203 7.35 21.45 -2.05
N HIS A 204 7.47 20.84 -0.87
CA HIS A 204 8.04 21.49 0.30
C HIS A 204 9.52 21.81 0.13
N LYS A 205 10.29 20.91 -0.52
CA LYS A 205 11.71 21.13 -0.79
C LYS A 205 11.95 22.32 -1.72
N ASN A 206 11.11 22.52 -2.74
CA ASN A 206 11.21 23.69 -3.61
C ASN A 206 9.82 24.13 -4.13
N PRO A 207 9.11 25.00 -3.40
CA PRO A 207 7.75 25.40 -3.78
C PRO A 207 7.64 26.08 -5.14
N ARG A 208 8.72 26.72 -5.61
CA ARG A 208 8.73 27.50 -6.86
C ARG A 208 8.95 26.62 -8.09
N LYS A 209 9.81 25.60 -7.98
CA LYS A 209 10.24 24.78 -9.13
C LYS A 209 9.63 23.38 -9.16
N ALA A 210 9.14 22.88 -8.03
CA ALA A 210 8.68 21.51 -7.95
C ALA A 210 7.56 21.19 -8.95
N VAL A 211 7.71 20.06 -9.64
CA VAL A 211 6.69 19.49 -10.53
C VAL A 211 6.10 18.22 -9.91
N SER A 212 4.88 17.86 -10.32
CA SER A 212 4.26 16.59 -9.94
C SER A 212 4.84 15.43 -10.74
N LEU A 213 4.89 14.25 -10.13
CA LEU A 213 5.26 13.01 -10.80
C LEU A 213 4.33 12.72 -11.97
N ASP A 214 4.92 12.44 -13.12
CA ASP A 214 4.19 12.16 -14.35
C ASP A 214 3.30 10.91 -14.20
N VAL A 215 2.10 10.97 -14.76
CA VAL A 215 1.09 9.91 -14.64
C VAL A 215 1.51 8.63 -15.37
N GLU A 216 2.22 8.72 -16.49
CA GLU A 216 2.77 7.55 -17.19
C GLU A 216 3.86 6.86 -16.38
N ILE A 217 4.69 7.63 -15.66
CA ILE A 217 5.65 7.06 -14.70
C ILE A 217 4.91 6.37 -13.56
N CYS A 218 3.89 7.03 -12.99
CA CYS A 218 3.06 6.45 -11.94
C CYS A 218 2.48 5.10 -12.38
N ARG A 219 1.94 4.99 -13.61
CA ARG A 219 1.35 3.75 -14.15
C ARG A 219 2.30 2.56 -14.18
N ASN A 220 3.61 2.81 -14.29
CA ASN A 220 4.64 1.77 -14.33
C ASN A 220 5.20 1.40 -12.95
N LEU A 221 4.85 2.13 -11.89
CA LEU A 221 5.27 1.86 -10.52
C LEU A 221 4.19 1.08 -9.77
N GLY A 222 4.61 0.03 -9.06
CA GLY A 222 3.78 -0.77 -8.17
C GLY A 222 4.15 -0.58 -6.69
N ILE A 223 3.73 -1.55 -5.88
CA ILE A 223 4.18 -1.74 -4.51
C ILE A 223 4.93 -3.06 -4.45
N GLY A 224 6.18 -3.01 -3.98
CA GLY A 224 6.97 -4.22 -3.78
C GLY A 224 6.39 -5.06 -2.64
N ASN A 225 6.59 -6.37 -2.68
CA ASN A 225 6.23 -7.26 -1.58
C ASN A 225 7.45 -8.10 -1.15
N SER A 226 7.80 -8.07 0.13
CA SER A 226 8.96 -8.80 0.68
C SER A 226 8.66 -10.25 1.07
N THR A 227 7.40 -10.70 1.07
CA THR A 227 7.06 -12.07 1.50
C THR A 227 6.72 -12.99 0.33
N GLY A 228 7.59 -13.99 0.10
CA GLY A 228 7.31 -15.17 -0.73
C GLY A 228 6.75 -16.36 0.06
N LEU A 229 6.52 -16.19 1.37
CA LEU A 229 6.17 -17.27 2.31
C LEU A 229 4.85 -17.97 1.98
N GLY A 230 3.92 -17.33 1.26
CA GLY A 230 2.67 -17.98 0.83
C GLY A 230 2.85 -18.85 -0.42
N MET A 231 3.81 -18.53 -1.29
CA MET A 231 4.01 -19.28 -2.53
C MET A 231 4.64 -20.66 -2.29
N ALA A 232 5.56 -20.78 -1.32
CA ALA A 232 6.19 -22.07 -1.03
C ALA A 232 5.17 -23.13 -0.56
N PRO A 233 4.32 -22.88 0.47
CA PRO A 233 3.24 -23.81 0.83
C PRO A 233 2.22 -24.02 -0.29
N PHE A 234 1.88 -22.98 -1.07
CA PHE A 234 0.94 -23.12 -2.18
C PHE A 234 1.46 -24.09 -3.25
N ILE A 235 2.72 -23.95 -3.67
CA ILE A 235 3.37 -24.84 -4.65
C ILE A 235 3.48 -26.25 -4.09
N VAL A 236 3.87 -26.41 -2.82
CA VAL A 236 3.94 -27.72 -2.15
C VAL A 236 2.56 -28.40 -2.12
N ASN A 237 1.50 -27.65 -1.87
CA ASN A 237 0.13 -28.18 -1.80
C ASN A 237 -0.57 -28.31 -3.16
N HIS A 238 -0.01 -27.75 -4.23
CA HIS A 238 -0.54 -27.81 -5.59
C HIS A 238 0.56 -28.17 -6.60
N PRO A 239 1.18 -29.37 -6.47
CA PRO A 239 2.36 -29.75 -7.23
C PRO A 239 2.11 -29.82 -8.75
N THR A 240 0.85 -29.98 -9.18
CA THR A 240 0.45 -29.98 -10.59
C THR A 240 0.71 -28.66 -11.32
N LEU A 241 1.03 -27.58 -10.60
CA LEU A 241 1.35 -26.27 -11.17
C LEU A 241 2.84 -26.06 -11.48
N LEU A 242 3.71 -27.04 -11.14
CA LEU A 242 5.13 -27.09 -11.52
C LEU A 242 5.33 -27.81 -12.86
#